data_AF-A0A524Q5B9-F1
#
_entry.id   AF-A0A524Q5B9-F1
#
_cell.length_a   1.000
_cell.length_b   1.000
_cell.length_c   1.000
_cell.angle_alpha   90.00
_cell.angle_beta   90.00
_cell.angle_gamma   90.00
#
_symmetry.space_group_name_H-M   'P 1'
#
loop_
_entity.id
_entity.type
_entity.pdbx_description
1 polymer ?
#
loop_
_entity_poly.entity_id
_entity_poly.type
_entity_poly.pdbx_seq_one_letter_code
_entity_poly.pdbx_strand_id
1 'polypeptide(L)'
;MTNNADAIGYISRTAVGDGIKIISINQIKGTDENIRQKHYRLYRELYLYYFDASPGGTIAQGFASYMREKEGQERMLRAGFIPTSFFE
;
A
#
# COMPACT_ATOMS: atom_id res chain seq x y z
N MET A 1 6.56 -16.42 10.23
CA MET A 1 6.91 -17.31 9.09
C MET A 1 8.29 -17.92 9.25
N THR A 2 9.26 -17.19 9.79
CA THR A 2 10.67 -17.60 9.90
C THR A 2 10.95 -18.87 10.73
N ASN A 3 9.99 -19.33 11.55
CA ASN A 3 10.17 -20.51 12.41
C ASN A 3 9.79 -21.83 11.74
N ASN A 4 9.39 -21.81 10.46
CA ASN A 4 9.15 -23.00 9.65
C ASN A 4 9.72 -22.77 8.25
N ALA A 5 10.73 -23.57 7.86
CA ALA A 5 11.44 -23.42 6.60
C ALA A 5 10.57 -23.68 5.36
N ASP A 6 9.50 -24.47 5.50
CA ASP A 6 8.59 -24.84 4.40
C ASP A 6 7.37 -23.93 4.31
N ALA A 7 7.27 -22.90 5.15
CA ALA A 7 6.10 -22.02 5.19
C ALA A 7 6.07 -21.05 3.99
N ILE A 8 4.87 -20.86 3.45
CA ILE A 8 4.55 -19.82 2.47
C ILE A 8 3.34 -19.02 2.96
N GLY A 9 3.29 -17.74 2.63
CA GLY A 9 2.08 -16.95 2.77
C GLY A 9 2.24 -15.55 2.18
N TYR A 10 1.30 -14.68 2.49
CA TYR A 10 1.24 -13.32 1.95
C TYR A 10 1.30 -12.30 3.09
N ILE A 11 2.01 -11.21 2.85
CA ILE A 11 2.15 -10.08 3.77
C ILE A 11 2.13 -8.78 2.97
N SER A 12 1.75 -7.69 3.62
CA SER A 12 1.97 -6.35 3.06
C SER A 12 3.46 -6.14 2.82
N ARG A 13 3.82 -5.52 1.70
CA ARG A 13 5.22 -5.24 1.36
C ARG A 13 5.96 -4.44 2.45
N THR A 14 5.24 -3.53 3.12
CA THR A 14 5.75 -2.72 4.23
C THR A 14 6.10 -3.54 5.47
N ALA A 15 5.64 -4.79 5.57
CA ALA A 15 5.90 -5.69 6.70
C ALA A 15 6.97 -6.74 6.38
N VAL A 16 7.63 -6.69 5.21
CA VAL A 16 8.74 -7.59 4.90
C VAL A 16 9.94 -7.17 5.74
N GLY A 17 10.31 -8.03 6.69
CA GLY A 17 11.52 -7.90 7.49
C GLY A 17 12.61 -8.87 7.06
N ASP A 18 13.71 -8.87 7.82
CA ASP A 18 14.84 -9.76 7.60
C ASP A 18 14.43 -11.25 7.68
N GLY A 19 15.11 -12.09 6.90
CA GLY A 19 14.88 -13.53 6.87
C GLY A 19 13.65 -13.98 6.07
N ILE A 20 12.95 -13.07 5.39
CA ILE A 20 11.84 -13.40 4.48
C ILE A 20 12.32 -13.32 3.03
N LYS A 21 12.14 -14.40 2.27
CA LYS A 21 12.38 -14.42 0.83
C LYS A 21 11.10 -14.05 0.07
N ILE A 22 11.13 -12.92 -0.65
CA ILE A 22 10.05 -12.55 -1.57
C ILE A 22 10.17 -13.38 -2.87
N ILE A 23 9.07 -13.93 -3.35
CA ILE A 23 8.98 -14.65 -4.63
C ILE A 23 8.38 -13.76 -5.73
N SER A 24 8.80 -13.98 -6.96
CA SER A 24 8.15 -13.40 -8.15
C SER A 24 6.91 -14.21 -8.52
N ILE A 25 5.90 -13.55 -9.08
CA ILE A 25 4.69 -14.20 -9.60
C ILE A 25 4.74 -14.10 -11.11
N ASN A 26 4.69 -15.23 -11.82
CA ASN A 26 4.87 -15.28 -13.28
C ASN A 26 6.14 -14.53 -13.75
N GLN A 27 7.25 -14.67 -13.01
CA GLN A 27 8.51 -13.96 -13.24
C GLN A 27 8.46 -12.43 -13.01
N ILE A 28 7.31 -11.88 -12.60
CA ILE A 28 7.13 -10.45 -12.30
C ILE A 28 7.35 -10.20 -10.81
N LYS A 29 8.26 -9.28 -10.48
CA LYS A 29 8.53 -8.84 -9.10
C LYS A 29 7.49 -7.82 -8.64
N GLY A 30 7.14 -7.82 -7.36
CA GLY A 30 6.23 -6.83 -6.73
C GLY A 30 6.86 -5.45 -6.47
N THR A 31 7.48 -4.85 -7.48
CA THR A 31 8.07 -3.50 -7.42
C THR A 31 7.02 -2.42 -7.72
N ASP A 32 7.29 -1.17 -7.31
CA ASP A 32 6.42 -0.02 -7.64
C ASP A 32 6.23 0.13 -9.15
N GLU A 33 7.30 -0.06 -9.93
CA GLU A 33 7.25 0.02 -11.39
C GLU A 33 6.29 -1.01 -12.00
N ASN A 34 6.41 -2.29 -11.60
CA ASN A 34 5.56 -3.34 -12.12
C ASN A 34 4.10 -3.19 -11.69
N ILE A 35 3.86 -2.62 -10.51
CA ILE A 35 2.49 -2.30 -10.05
C ILE A 35 1.91 -1.16 -10.89
N ARG A 36 2.68 -0.09 -11.11
CA ARG A 36 2.25 1.06 -11.94
C ARG A 36 1.91 0.65 -13.36
N GLN A 37 2.74 -0.20 -13.97
CA GLN A 37 2.51 -0.74 -15.31
C GLN A 37 1.41 -1.81 -15.35
N LYS A 38 0.75 -2.11 -14.23
CA LYS A 38 -0.30 -3.15 -14.08
C LYS A 38 0.19 -4.57 -14.42
N HIS A 39 1.50 -4.79 -14.44
CA HIS A 39 2.14 -6.08 -14.65
C HIS A 39 2.03 -6.97 -13.40
N TYR A 40 2.25 -6.40 -12.22
CA TYR A 40 2.07 -7.09 -10.96
C TYR A 40 0.65 -6.87 -10.44
N ARG A 41 -0.19 -7.91 -10.46
CA ARG A 41 -1.64 -7.80 -10.17
C ARG A 41 -2.03 -7.97 -8.71
N LEU A 42 -1.11 -8.37 -7.82
CA LEU A 42 -1.39 -8.51 -6.39
C LEU A 42 -1.16 -7.19 -5.65
N TYR A 43 -2.06 -6.23 -5.87
CA TYR A 43 -2.16 -4.99 -5.10
C TYR A 43 -3.64 -4.67 -4.87
N ARG A 44 -3.91 -3.75 -3.94
CA ARG A 44 -5.28 -3.30 -3.65
C ARG A 44 -5.29 -1.83 -3.26
N GLU A 45 -6.42 -1.20 -3.46
CA GLU A 45 -6.70 0.12 -2.90
C GLU A 45 -6.90 0.01 -1.38
N LEU A 46 -6.52 1.09 -0.69
CA LEU A 46 -6.80 1.26 0.73
C LEU A 46 -7.85 2.35 0.88
N TYR A 47 -9.00 1.96 1.40
CA TYR A 47 -10.15 2.84 1.57
C TYR A 47 -10.21 3.39 2.99
N LEU A 48 -10.48 4.69 3.09
CA LEU A 48 -10.83 5.33 4.34
C LEU A 48 -12.35 5.51 4.39
N TYR A 49 -13.00 4.91 5.37
CA TYR A 49 -14.44 5.02 5.60
C TYR A 49 -14.71 5.91 6.82
N TYR A 50 -15.63 6.86 6.69
CA TYR A 50 -16.05 7.75 7.76
C TYR A 50 -17.51 8.17 7.60
N PHE A 51 -18.15 8.60 8.69
CA PHE A 51 -19.53 9.09 8.69
C PHE A 51 -19.57 10.60 8.47
N ASP A 52 -20.15 11.03 7.34
CA ASP A 52 -20.22 12.44 6.95
C ASP A 52 -20.89 13.35 7.98
N ALA A 53 -21.99 12.90 8.59
CA ALA A 53 -22.83 13.74 9.46
C ALA A 53 -22.38 13.78 10.94
N SER A 54 -21.12 13.46 11.23
CA SER A 54 -20.57 13.48 12.59
C SER A 54 -19.49 14.56 12.75
N PRO A 55 -19.23 15.07 13.96
CA PRO A 55 -18.05 15.92 14.20
C PRO A 55 -16.74 15.24 13.76
N GLY A 56 -16.68 13.91 13.82
CA GLY A 56 -15.56 13.12 13.29
C GLY A 56 -15.51 13.09 11.76
N GLY A 57 -16.62 13.29 11.07
CA GLY A 57 -16.73 13.32 9.61
C GLY A 57 -15.95 14.47 9.00
N THR A 58 -16.12 15.70 9.51
CA THR A 58 -15.36 16.87 9.03
C THR A 58 -13.85 16.70 9.23
N ILE A 59 -13.43 16.13 10.37
CA ILE A 59 -12.00 15.84 10.63
C ILE A 59 -11.48 14.78 9.65
N ALA A 60 -12.25 13.72 9.41
CA ALA A 60 -11.89 12.65 8.48
C ALA A 60 -11.80 13.16 7.03
N GLN A 61 -12.72 14.04 6.61
CA GLN A 61 -12.67 14.72 5.31
C GLN A 61 -11.41 15.58 5.20
N GLY A 62 -11.10 16.40 6.22
CA GLY A 62 -9.88 17.20 6.25
C GLY A 62 -8.61 16.36 6.14
N PHE A 63 -8.55 15.24 6.87
CA PHE A 63 -7.45 14.29 6.76
C PHE A 63 -7.37 13.67 5.35
N ALA A 64 -8.50 13.23 4.78
CA ALA A 64 -8.54 12.67 3.44
C ALA A 64 -8.09 13.68 2.36
N SER A 65 -8.39 14.97 2.54
CA SER A 65 -7.90 16.05 1.67
C SER A 65 -6.40 16.25 1.83
N TYR A 66 -5.88 16.34 3.06
CA TYR A 66 -4.44 16.46 3.34
C TYR A 66 -3.64 15.29 2.74
N MET A 67 -4.13 14.06 2.86
CA MET A 67 -3.48 12.88 2.30
C MET A 67 -3.37 12.93 0.76
N ARG A 68 -4.23 13.72 0.08
CA ARG A 68 -4.17 13.93 -1.37
C ARG A 68 -3.19 15.02 -1.79
N GLU A 69 -2.82 15.92 -0.89
CA GLU A 69 -1.83 16.97 -1.16
C GLU A 69 -0.43 16.38 -1.34
N LYS A 70 0.47 17.15 -1.96
CA LYS A 70 1.85 16.73 -2.26
C LYS A 70 2.57 16.19 -1.02
N GLU A 71 2.46 16.87 0.12
CA GLU A 71 3.10 16.45 1.36
C GLU A 71 2.54 15.09 1.85
N GLY A 72 1.22 14.92 1.82
CA GLY A 72 0.55 13.67 2.18
C GLY A 72 1.01 12.50 1.31
N GLN A 73 1.11 12.71 0.00
CA GLN A 73 1.57 11.68 -0.94
C GLN A 73 3.04 11.32 -0.74
N GLU A 74 3.91 12.29 -0.48
CA GLU A 74 5.31 12.04 -0.14
C GLU A 74 5.47 11.24 1.16
N ARG A 75 4.63 11.51 2.16
CA ARG A 75 4.58 10.73 3.41
C ARG A 75 4.14 9.29 3.14
N MET A 76 3.13 9.08 2.30
CA MET A 76 2.67 7.74 1.93
C MET A 76 3.74 6.92 1.23
N LEU A 77 4.48 7.53 0.29
CA LEU A 77 5.63 6.89 -0.37
C LEU A 77 6.71 6.47 0.64
N ARG A 78 7.07 7.35 1.59
CA ARG A 78 8.05 7.03 2.64
C ARG A 78 7.58 5.90 3.57
N ALA A 79 6.28 5.80 3.80
CA ALA A 79 5.69 4.70 4.56
C ALA A 79 5.53 3.39 3.74
N GLY A 80 5.91 3.41 2.46
CA GLY A 80 5.93 2.24 1.56
C GLY A 80 4.60 1.95 0.85
N PHE A 81 3.65 2.90 0.89
CA PHE A 81 2.42 2.88 0.10
C PHE A 81 2.64 3.52 -1.28
N ILE A 82 1.73 3.22 -2.21
CA ILE A 82 1.71 3.79 -3.55
C ILE A 82 0.56 4.81 -3.62
N PRO A 83 0.86 6.11 -3.86
CA PRO A 83 -0.13 7.14 -4.15
C PRO A 83 -1.14 6.75 -5.23
N THR A 84 -2.41 7.11 -5.07
CA THR A 84 -3.42 6.88 -6.12
C THR A 84 -3.15 7.68 -7.39
N SER A 85 -2.49 8.84 -7.26
CA SER A 85 -2.05 9.66 -8.40
C SER A 85 -1.05 8.98 -9.33
N PHE A 86 -0.50 7.81 -8.95
CA PHE A 86 0.33 7.00 -9.85
C PHE A 86 -0.47 6.27 -10.92
N PHE A 87 -1.80 6.21 -10.79
CA PHE A 87 -2.69 5.46 -11.69
C PHE A 87 -3.64 6.37 -12.49
N GLU A 88 -3.56 7.68 -12.27
CA GLU A 88 -4.25 8.73 -13.06
C GLU A 88 -3.45 9.06 -14.32
#